data_AF-A0A831KM88-F1
#
_entry.id   AF-A0A831KM88-F1
#
_cell.length_a   1.000
_cell.length_b   1.000
_cell.length_c   1.000
_cell.angle_alpha   90.00
_cell.angle_beta   90.00
_cell.angle_gamma   90.00
#
_symmetry.space_group_name_H-M   'P 1'
#
loop_
_entity.id
_entity.type
_entity.pdbx_description
1 polymer ?
#
loop_
_entity_poly.entity_id
_entity_poly.type
_entity_poly.pdbx_seq_one_letter_code
_entity_poly.pdbx_strand_id
1 'polypeptide(L)' 'MISRPGGTAVLLLNMGGPDSIQAVRPFLKNLFSDPAIIGLPGFIRLPLAAF' A
#
# COMPACT_ATOMS: atom_id res chain seq x y z
N MET A 1 -20.69 -29.51 18.23
CA MET A 1 -19.83 -28.77 17.29
C MET A 1 -18.45 -28.66 17.93
N ILE A 2 -17.46 -29.42 17.44
CA ILE A 2 -16.09 -29.40 17.99
C ILE A 2 -15.33 -28.28 17.25
N SER A 3 -14.86 -27.28 18.00
CA SER A 3 -14.00 -26.23 17.45
C SER A 3 -12.68 -26.86 17.02
N ARG A 4 -12.30 -26.75 15.74
CA ARG A 4 -11.00 -27.25 15.26
C ARG A 4 -9.89 -26.51 16.02
N PRO A 5 -8.79 -27.17 16.43
CA PRO A 5 -7.65 -26.49 17.04
C PRO A 5 -7.18 -25.38 16.08
N GLY A 6 -7.08 -24.15 16.60
CA GLY A 6 -6.72 -22.98 15.80
C GLY A 6 -5.35 -23.17 15.15
N GLY A 7 -5.28 -23.03 13.82
CA GLY A 7 -4.01 -23.08 13.09
C GLY A 7 -3.25 -21.76 13.17
N THR A 8 -1.93 -21.81 13.03
CA THR A 8 -1.09 -20.62 12.90
C THR A 8 -1.16 -20.09 11.46
N ALA A 9 -1.60 -18.84 11.29
CA ALA A 9 -1.56 -18.15 10.00
C ALA A 9 -0.29 -17.31 9.88
N VAL A 10 0.33 -17.30 8.70
CA VAL A 10 1.48 -16.45 8.37
C VAL A 10 1.07 -15.49 7.26
N LEU A 11 1.21 -14.19 7.50
CA LEU A 11 0.91 -13.14 6.53
C LEU A 11 2.22 -12.59 5.95
N LEU A 12 2.41 -12.78 4.65
CA LEU A 12 3.50 -12.14 3.92
C LEU A 12 3.04 -10.77 3.45
N LEU A 13 3.68 -9.73 3.97
CA LEU A 13 3.42 -8.35 3.59
C LEU A 13 4.50 -7.87 2.62
N ASN A 14 4.05 -7.21 1.55
CA ASN A 14 4.90 -6.48 0.62
C ASN A 14 4.11 -5.25 0.15
N MET A 15 4.82 -4.25 -0.35
CA MET A 15 4.21 -3.06 -0.96
C MET A 15 3.51 -3.39 -2.29
N GLY A 16 3.86 -4.51 -2.92
CA GLY A 16 3.37 -4.88 -4.24
C GLY A 16 4.01 -4.05 -5.36
N GLY A 17 3.41 -4.10 -6.55
CA GLY A 17 3.86 -3.35 -7.73
C GLY A 17 2.80 -3.37 -8.81
N PRO A 18 2.88 -2.49 -9.81
CA PRO A 18 1.92 -2.46 -10.91
C PRO A 18 2.08 -3.72 -11.78
N ASP A 19 0.96 -4.32 -12.15
CA ASP A 19 0.87 -5.50 -13.03
C ASP A 19 0.94 -5.13 -14.52
N SER A 20 0.82 -3.84 -14.83
CA SER A 20 0.69 -3.29 -16.16
C SER A 20 1.17 -1.85 -16.19
N ILE A 21 1.49 -1.34 -17.39
CA ILE A 21 1.93 0.05 -17.57
C ILE A 21 0.82 1.03 -17.15
N GLN A 22 -0.44 0.67 -17.36
CA GLN A 22 -1.59 1.50 -16.98
C GLN A 22 -1.75 1.60 -15.46
N ALA A 23 -1.33 0.57 -14.71
CA ALA A 23 -1.37 0.55 -13.26
C ALA A 23 -0.24 1.35 -12.59
N VAL A 24 0.78 1.79 -13.34
CA VAL A 24 1.92 2.55 -12.81
C VAL A 24 1.45 3.84 -12.13
N ARG A 25 0.58 4.62 -12.79
CA ARG A 25 0.10 5.89 -12.23
C ARG A 25 -0.75 5.69 -10.95
N PRO A 26 -1.75 4.78 -10.93
CA PRO A 26 -2.45 4.43 -9.69
C PRO A 26 -1.52 3.96 -8.56
N PHE A 27 -0.52 3.13 -8.87
CA PHE A 27 0.43 2.62 -7.89
C PHE A 27 1.26 3.75 -7.26
N LEU A 28 1.88 4.61 -8.09
CA LEU A 28 2.70 5.72 -7.60
C LEU A 28 1.87 6.73 -6.80
N LYS A 29 0.64 7.00 -7.22
CA LYS A 29 -0.28 7.86 -6.47
C LYS A 29 -0.54 7.33 -5.06
N ASN A 30 -0.79 6.03 -4.91
CA ASN A 30 -1.01 5.43 -3.60
C ASN A 30 0.27 5.44 -2.75
N LEU A 31 1.41 5.13 -3.36
CA LEU A 31 2.71 5.11 -2.69
C LEU A 31 3.10 6.49 -2.13
N PHE A 32 2.98 7.55 -2.94
CA PHE A 32 3.31 8.91 -2.50
C PHE A 32 2.23 9.54 -1.59
N SER A 33 1.00 9.03 -1.67
CA SER A 33 -0.09 9.40 -0.75
C SER A 33 -0.05 8.64 0.58
N ASP A 34 1.00 7.88 0.88
CA ASP A 34 1.17 7.22 2.17
C ASP A 34 2.06 8.05 3.13
N PRO A 35 1.57 8.48 4.31
CA PRO A 35 2.38 9.20 5.31
C PRO A 35 3.50 8.34 5.93
N ALA A 36 3.39 7.01 5.90
CA ALA A 36 4.44 6.10 6.35
C ALA A 36 5.61 6.02 5.34
N ILE A 37 5.37 6.36 4.07
CA ILE A 37 6.40 6.39 3.01
C ILE A 37 7.03 7.78 2.91
N ILE A 38 6.22 8.85 2.93
CA ILE A 38 6.68 10.23 2.92
C ILE A 38 6.21 10.94 4.20
N GLY A 39 7.17 11.29 5.07
CA GLY A 39 6.92 11.99 6.34
C GLY A 39 6.59 13.49 6.23
N LEU A 40 6.10 13.96 5.08
CA LEU A 40 5.74 15.37 4.86
C LEU A 40 4.28 15.66 5.23
N PRO A 41 3.95 16.91 5.61
CA PRO A 41 2.58 17.35 5.80
C PRO A 41 1.71 17.09 4.56
N GLY A 42 0.44 16.74 4.77
CA GLY A 42 -0.47 16.30 3.69
C GLY A 42 -0.61 17.31 2.54
N PHE A 43 -0.57 18.61 2.82
CA PHE A 43 -0.66 19.65 1.80
C PHE A 43 0.58 19.76 0.91
N ILE A 44 1.73 19.20 1.31
CA ILE A 44 2.94 19.09 0.48
C ILE A 44 2.97 17.71 -0.20
N ARG A 45 2.63 16.66 0.55
CA ARG A 45 2.69 15.27 0.12
C ARG A 45 1.68 14.92 -0.97
N LEU A 46 0.43 15.38 -0.84
CA LEU A 46 -0.63 15.07 -1.80
C LEU A 46 -0.39 15.67 -3.20
N PRO A 47 0.14 16.90 -3.36
CA PRO A 47 0.60 17.38 -4.65
C PRO A 47 1.64 16.49 -5.33
N LEU A 48 2.59 15.92 -4.57
CA LEU A 48 3.60 15.00 -5.10
C LEU A 48 2.99 13.70 -5.62
N ALA A 49 1.90 13.25 -5.00
CA ALA A 49 1.17 12.07 -5.44
C ALA A 49 0.25 12.31 -6.64
N ALA A 50 -0.03 13.57 -6.97
CA ALA A 50 -0.95 13.95 -8.04
C ALA A 50 -0.27 14.12 -9.40
N PHE A 51 1.06 14.31 -9.41
CA PHE A 51 1.90 14.43 -10.59
C PHE A 51 2.00 13.08 -11.32
#